data_AF-A0A350P9X6-F1
#
_entry.id   AF-A0A350P9X6-F1
#
_cell.length_a   1.000
_cell.length_b   1.000
_cell.length_c   1.000
_cell.angle_alpha   90.00
_cell.angle_beta   90.00
_cell.angle_gamma   90.00
#
_symmetry.space_group_name_H-M   'P 1'
#
loop_
_entity.id
_entity.type
_entity.pdbx_description
1 polymer ?
#
loop_
_entity_poly.entity_id
_entity_poly.type
_entity_poly.pdbx_seq_one_letter_code
_entity_poly.pdbx_strand_id
1 'polypeptide(L)'
;MEAISSALAAVTIASNTISWVKQRISDAESISEIGSAVSTLFACKDKLQEERNKQAGVGDINIRSSIDVILEQKRLNEQLYELEVAINNRWPKPYGERSTWGEIVDHYQAQKKARREEEKRRQQEEKRRQIQLEENIKAALIVAITIAVGGGLIIFLFASIANAVKVIQ
;
A
#
# COMPACT_ATOMS: atom_id res chain seq x y z
N MET A 1 1.37 8.74 -18.31
CA MET A 1 1.19 7.49 -19.09
C MET A 1 1.07 6.23 -18.24
N GLU A 2 1.28 6.28 -16.92
CA GLU A 2 1.27 5.10 -16.03
C GLU A 2 -0.11 4.47 -15.76
N ALA A 3 -1.19 5.26 -15.81
CA ALA A 3 -2.55 4.78 -15.50
C ALA A 3 -3.05 3.74 -16.52
N ILE A 4 -2.90 4.02 -17.82
CA ILE A 4 -3.35 3.13 -18.90
C ILE A 4 -2.50 1.85 -18.95
N SER A 5 -1.18 1.96 -18.72
CA SER A 5 -0.31 0.78 -18.69
C SER A 5 -0.60 -0.12 -17.49
N SER A 6 -0.92 0.46 -16.32
CA SER A 6 -1.30 -0.31 -15.13
C SER A 6 -2.66 -1.02 -15.30
N ALA A 7 -3.64 -0.35 -15.91
CA ALA A 7 -4.94 -0.95 -16.22
C ALA A 7 -4.79 -2.08 -17.25
N LEU A 8 -4.04 -1.85 -18.33
CA LEU A 8 -3.78 -2.87 -19.36
C LEU A 8 -3.03 -4.08 -18.80
N ALA A 9 -2.05 -3.87 -17.92
CA ALA A 9 -1.36 -4.95 -17.22
C ALA A 9 -2.33 -5.75 -16.33
N ALA A 10 -3.19 -5.06 -15.57
CA ALA A 10 -4.19 -5.71 -14.73
C ALA A 10 -5.17 -6.56 -15.56
N VAL A 11 -5.62 -6.07 -16.72
CA VAL A 11 -6.50 -6.79 -17.64
C VAL A 11 -5.81 -8.02 -18.24
N THR A 12 -4.54 -7.89 -18.63
CA THR A 12 -3.75 -9.00 -19.17
C THR A 12 -3.57 -10.10 -18.13
N ILE A 13 -3.18 -9.73 -16.90
CA ILE A 13 -3.05 -10.66 -15.78
C ILE A 13 -4.41 -11.34 -15.52
N ALA A 14 -5.49 -10.57 -15.42
CA ALA A 14 -6.80 -11.11 -15.15
C ALA A 14 -7.26 -12.11 -16.24
N SER A 15 -7.07 -11.76 -17.51
CA SER A 15 -7.43 -12.62 -18.64
C SER A 15 -6.69 -13.96 -18.59
N ASN A 16 -5.37 -13.92 -18.35
CA ASN A 16 -4.53 -15.11 -18.24
C ASN A 16 -4.94 -15.98 -17.05
N THR A 17 -5.17 -15.36 -15.89
CA THR A 17 -5.59 -16.06 -14.68
C THR A 17 -6.98 -16.68 -14.83
N ILE A 18 -7.93 -16.00 -15.49
CA ILE A 18 -9.29 -16.55 -15.75
C ILE A 18 -9.22 -17.77 -16.66
N SER A 19 -8.46 -17.71 -17.75
CA SER A 19 -8.25 -18.88 -18.61
C SER A 19 -7.65 -20.05 -17.83
N TRP A 20 -6.65 -19.79 -16.99
CA TRP A 20 -6.06 -20.82 -16.13
C TRP A 20 -7.07 -21.40 -15.14
N VAL A 21 -7.87 -20.57 -14.46
CA VAL A 21 -8.91 -21.04 -13.51
C VAL A 21 -9.95 -21.87 -14.26
N LYS A 22 -10.45 -21.40 -15.41
CA LYS A 22 -11.44 -22.14 -16.21
C LYS A 22 -10.93 -23.50 -16.68
N GLN A 23 -9.64 -23.62 -16.99
CA GLN A 23 -9.02 -24.89 -17.36
C GLN A 23 -8.82 -25.83 -16.18
N ARG A 24 -8.57 -25.30 -14.98
CA ARG A 24 -8.25 -26.11 -13.80
C ARG A 24 -9.40 -26.36 -12.86
N ILE A 25 -10.50 -25.62 -12.94
CA ILE A 25 -11.60 -25.74 -11.97
C ILE A 25 -12.25 -27.14 -11.96
N SER A 26 -12.23 -27.85 -13.09
CA SER A 26 -12.71 -29.23 -13.18
C SER A 26 -11.75 -30.27 -12.59
N ASP A 27 -10.46 -29.93 -12.51
CA ASP A 27 -9.39 -30.88 -12.21
C ASP A 27 -8.68 -30.56 -10.89
N ALA A 28 -8.91 -29.37 -10.33
CA ALA A 28 -8.35 -28.94 -9.06
C ALA A 28 -8.85 -29.85 -7.93
N GLU A 29 -7.91 -30.30 -7.10
CA GLU A 29 -8.21 -31.16 -5.96
C GLU A 29 -8.82 -30.36 -4.82
N SER A 30 -8.38 -29.10 -4.68
CA SER A 30 -8.80 -28.23 -3.59
C SER A 30 -9.12 -26.80 -4.03
N ILE A 31 -9.98 -26.14 -3.24
CA ILE A 31 -10.27 -24.71 -3.41
C ILE A 31 -9.03 -23.83 -3.21
N SER A 32 -8.04 -24.30 -2.43
CA SER A 32 -6.82 -23.53 -2.14
C SER A 32 -5.95 -23.33 -3.39
N GLU A 33 -5.91 -24.32 -4.29
CA GLU A 33 -5.16 -24.23 -5.54
C GLU A 33 -5.66 -23.07 -6.41
N ILE A 34 -6.98 -22.96 -6.57
CA ILE A 34 -7.57 -21.87 -7.35
C ILE A 34 -7.78 -20.59 -6.53
N GLY A 35 -7.80 -20.67 -5.21
CA GLY A 35 -8.02 -19.53 -4.32
C GLY A 35 -6.94 -18.45 -4.47
N SER A 36 -5.68 -18.86 -4.68
CA SER A 36 -4.59 -17.93 -4.99
C SER A 36 -4.81 -17.16 -6.31
N ALA A 37 -5.28 -17.84 -7.34
CA ALA A 37 -5.64 -17.25 -8.62
C ALA A 37 -6.85 -16.30 -8.48
N VAL A 38 -7.89 -16.70 -7.76
CA VAL A 38 -9.06 -15.85 -7.49
C VAL A 38 -8.66 -14.59 -6.71
N SER A 39 -7.76 -14.71 -5.73
CA SER A 39 -7.23 -13.54 -4.99
C SER A 39 -6.47 -12.56 -5.90
N THR A 40 -5.76 -13.08 -6.91
CA THR A 40 -5.11 -12.27 -7.95
C THR A 40 -6.13 -11.52 -8.79
N LEU A 41 -7.24 -12.17 -9.17
CA LEU A 41 -8.33 -11.52 -9.90
C LEU A 41 -8.99 -10.39 -9.09
N PHE A 42 -9.17 -10.57 -7.79
CA PHE A 42 -9.68 -9.50 -6.93
C PHE A 42 -8.70 -8.33 -6.84
N ALA A 43 -7.38 -8.58 -6.81
CA ALA A 43 -6.38 -7.54 -6.86
C ALA A 43 -6.41 -6.77 -8.20
N CYS A 44 -6.59 -7.45 -9.33
CA CYS A 44 -6.78 -6.82 -10.63
C CYS A 44 -8.05 -5.95 -10.66
N LYS A 45 -9.17 -6.45 -10.09
CA LYS A 45 -10.41 -5.68 -9.96
C LYS A 45 -10.23 -4.43 -9.11
N ASP A 46 -9.54 -4.54 -7.98
CA ASP A 46 -9.21 -3.40 -7.13
C ASP A 46 -8.37 -2.36 -7.86
N LYS A 47 -7.39 -2.81 -8.65
CA LYS A 47 -6.54 -1.92 -9.46
C LYS A 47 -7.33 -1.19 -10.54
N LEU A 48 -8.21 -1.89 -11.27
CA LEU A 48 -9.08 -1.25 -12.25
C LEU A 48 -10.04 -0.24 -11.60
N GLN A 49 -10.56 -0.55 -10.41
CA GLN A 49 -11.39 0.37 -9.64
C GLN A 49 -10.60 1.61 -9.19
N GLU A 50 -9.34 1.43 -8.76
CA GLU A 50 -8.43 2.53 -8.39
C GLU A 50 -8.17 3.45 -9.59
N GLU A 51 -7.83 2.88 -10.75
CA GLU A 51 -7.57 3.64 -11.99
C GLU A 51 -8.83 4.36 -12.49
N ARG A 52 -9.99 3.72 -12.43
CA ARG A 52 -11.27 4.37 -12.74
C ARG A 52 -11.51 5.57 -11.82
N ASN A 53 -11.27 5.43 -10.51
CA ASN A 53 -11.47 6.50 -9.55
C ASN A 53 -10.49 7.67 -9.79
N LYS A 54 -9.23 7.37 -10.15
CA LYS A 54 -8.25 8.39 -10.55
C LYS A 54 -8.72 9.14 -11.80
N GLN A 55 -9.21 8.44 -12.81
CA GLN A 55 -9.70 9.07 -14.05
C GLN A 55 -10.97 9.89 -13.84
N ALA A 56 -11.88 9.46 -12.96
CA ALA A 56 -13.08 10.21 -12.62
C ALA A 56 -12.80 11.52 -11.84
N GLY A 57 -11.70 11.58 -11.09
CA GLY A 57 -11.31 12.76 -10.31
C GLY A 57 -10.52 13.81 -11.09
N VAL A 58 -9.94 13.45 -12.25
CA VAL A 58 -9.14 14.37 -13.08
C VAL A 58 -10.00 14.76 -14.29
N GLY A 59 -10.76 15.84 -14.12
CA GLY A 59 -11.97 16.21 -14.88
C GLY A 59 -11.90 16.44 -16.40
N ASP A 60 -10.93 15.90 -17.14
CA ASP A 60 -11.01 15.91 -18.61
C ASP A 60 -9.99 15.03 -19.35
N ILE A 61 -9.25 14.14 -18.67
CA ILE A 61 -8.20 13.36 -19.37
C ILE A 61 -8.83 12.15 -20.05
N ASN A 62 -9.32 12.39 -21.27
CA ASN A 62 -9.53 11.41 -22.34
C ASN A 62 -10.69 10.41 -22.07
N ILE A 63 -11.91 10.84 -22.41
CA ILE A 63 -13.17 10.08 -22.28
C ILE A 63 -13.05 8.64 -22.80
N ARG A 64 -12.31 8.43 -23.91
CA ARG A 64 -12.12 7.09 -24.50
C ARG A 64 -11.40 6.12 -23.57
N SER A 65 -10.29 6.54 -22.94
CA SER A 65 -9.58 5.67 -21.98
C SER A 65 -10.38 5.39 -20.72
N SER A 66 -11.22 6.33 -20.29
CA SER A 66 -12.19 6.12 -19.19
C SER A 66 -13.22 5.05 -19.55
N ILE A 67 -13.77 5.09 -20.77
CA ILE A 67 -14.72 4.09 -21.25
C ILE A 67 -14.06 2.71 -21.32
N ASP A 68 -12.83 2.61 -21.83
CA ASP A 68 -12.11 1.34 -21.94
C ASP A 68 -11.89 0.69 -20.55
N VAL A 69 -11.46 1.48 -19.54
CA VAL A 69 -11.29 0.97 -18.17
C VAL A 69 -12.62 0.52 -17.55
N ILE A 70 -13.71 1.26 -17.79
CA ILE A 70 -15.04 0.91 -17.30
C ILE A 70 -15.53 -0.40 -17.95
N LEU A 71 -15.33 -0.54 -19.26
CA LEU A 71 -15.73 -1.73 -20.00
C LEU A 71 -14.97 -2.97 -19.52
N GLU A 72 -13.65 -2.86 -19.37
CA GLU A 72 -12.82 -3.93 -18.86
C GLU A 72 -13.17 -4.31 -17.41
N GLN A 73 -13.50 -3.33 -16.59
CA GLN A 73 -13.97 -3.60 -15.24
C GLN A 73 -15.31 -4.35 -15.23
N LYS A 74 -16.26 -3.98 -16.10
CA LYS A 74 -17.54 -4.69 -16.26
C LYS A 74 -17.32 -6.13 -16.72
N ARG A 75 -16.50 -6.32 -17.76
CA ARG A 75 -16.12 -7.63 -18.28
C ARG A 75 -15.50 -8.52 -17.20
N LEU A 76 -14.58 -7.98 -16.40
CA LEU A 76 -13.97 -8.71 -15.28
C LEU A 76 -15.00 -9.08 -14.21
N ASN A 77 -15.94 -8.19 -13.88
CA ASN A 77 -17.00 -8.48 -12.92
C ASN A 77 -17.93 -9.60 -13.39
N GLU A 78 -18.29 -9.60 -14.68
CA GLU A 78 -19.09 -10.66 -15.29
C GLU A 78 -18.36 -12.01 -15.23
N GLN A 79 -17.08 -12.04 -15.57
CA GLN A 79 -16.28 -13.27 -15.49
C GLN A 79 -16.07 -13.75 -14.05
N LEU A 80 -15.93 -12.84 -13.07
CA LEU A 80 -15.88 -13.20 -11.66
C LEU A 80 -17.21 -13.83 -11.19
N TYR A 81 -18.35 -13.34 -11.69
CA TYR A 81 -19.65 -13.94 -11.41
C TYR A 81 -19.79 -15.34 -12.05
N GLU A 82 -19.33 -15.53 -13.28
CA GLU A 82 -19.27 -16.87 -13.89
C GLU A 82 -18.41 -17.83 -13.07
N LEU A 83 -17.26 -17.36 -12.59
CA LEU A 83 -16.38 -18.15 -11.73
C LEU A 83 -17.02 -18.44 -10.37
N GLU A 84 -17.73 -17.49 -9.77
CA GLU A 84 -18.50 -17.70 -8.55
C GLU A 84 -19.48 -18.86 -8.70
N VAL A 85 -20.28 -18.83 -9.78
CA VAL A 85 -21.24 -19.90 -10.08
C VAL A 85 -20.51 -21.24 -10.28
N ALA A 86 -19.43 -21.25 -11.07
CA ALA A 86 -18.66 -22.46 -11.33
C ALA A 86 -18.02 -23.05 -10.06
N ILE A 87 -17.45 -22.20 -9.19
CA ILE A 87 -16.83 -22.60 -7.93
C ILE A 87 -17.88 -23.15 -6.97
N ASN A 88 -19.01 -22.47 -6.81
CA ASN A 88 -20.06 -22.92 -5.91
C ASN A 88 -20.72 -24.21 -6.39
N ASN A 89 -20.81 -24.42 -7.71
CA ASN A 89 -21.30 -25.69 -8.27
C ASN A 89 -20.30 -26.84 -8.06
N ARG A 90 -18.99 -26.56 -8.13
CA ARG A 90 -17.94 -27.57 -7.95
C ARG A 90 -17.75 -27.96 -6.48
N TRP A 91 -17.76 -26.97 -5.59
CA TRP A 91 -17.66 -27.17 -4.14
C TRP A 91 -18.93 -26.63 -3.47
N PRO A 92 -20.06 -27.37 -3.58
CA PRO A 92 -21.30 -26.96 -2.97
C PRO A 92 -21.19 -26.99 -1.45
N LYS A 93 -21.78 -25.98 -0.80
CA LYS A 93 -21.94 -25.91 0.64
C LYS A 93 -23.42 -26.11 1.00
N PRO A 94 -23.73 -26.67 2.19
CA PRO A 94 -25.10 -26.82 2.66
C PRO A 94 -25.88 -25.51 2.68
N TYR A 95 -27.20 -25.60 2.55
CA TYR A 95 -28.08 -24.43 2.68
C TYR A 95 -27.95 -23.82 4.08
N GLY A 96 -27.74 -22.51 4.16
CA GLY A 96 -27.55 -21.78 5.40
C GLY A 96 -26.07 -21.58 5.80
N GLU A 97 -25.15 -22.28 5.16
CA GLU A 97 -23.71 -22.01 5.25
C GLU A 97 -23.28 -20.99 4.21
N ARG A 98 -22.16 -20.32 4.48
CA ARG A 98 -21.57 -19.39 3.51
C ARG A 98 -21.08 -20.18 2.30
N SER A 99 -21.35 -19.66 1.10
CA SER A 99 -20.86 -20.30 -0.13
C SER A 99 -19.34 -20.34 -0.14
N THR A 100 -18.76 -21.34 -0.84
CA THR A 100 -17.31 -21.47 -0.99
C THR A 100 -16.69 -20.19 -1.56
N TRP A 101 -17.34 -19.59 -2.56
CA TRP A 101 -16.95 -18.27 -3.05
C TRP A 101 -17.01 -17.19 -1.97
N GLY A 102 -18.09 -17.17 -1.19
CA GLY A 102 -18.27 -16.22 -0.09
C GLY A 102 -17.17 -16.31 0.96
N GLU A 103 -16.67 -17.51 1.28
CA GLU A 103 -15.53 -17.72 2.17
C GLU A 103 -14.24 -17.14 1.55
N ILE A 104 -13.98 -17.39 0.27
CA ILE A 104 -12.80 -16.83 -0.44
C ILE A 104 -12.82 -15.30 -0.39
N VAL A 105 -13.98 -14.69 -0.65
CA VAL A 105 -14.16 -13.24 -0.59
C VAL A 105 -13.87 -12.72 0.81
N ASP A 106 -14.36 -13.37 1.86
CA ASP A 106 -14.10 -12.96 3.24
C ASP A 106 -12.61 -13.05 3.60
N HIS A 107 -11.94 -14.14 3.24
CA HIS A 107 -10.50 -14.28 3.43
C HIS A 107 -9.73 -13.17 2.71
N TYR A 108 -10.10 -12.85 1.48
CA TYR A 108 -9.48 -11.76 0.73
C TYR A 108 -9.69 -10.40 1.42
N GLN A 109 -10.91 -10.09 1.85
CA GLN A 109 -11.21 -8.83 2.53
C GLN A 109 -10.50 -8.73 3.90
N ALA A 110 -10.43 -9.83 4.65
CA ALA A 110 -9.71 -9.89 5.91
C ALA A 110 -8.21 -9.63 5.71
N GLN A 111 -7.58 -10.28 4.73
CA GLN A 111 -6.17 -10.02 4.38
C GLN A 111 -5.95 -8.58 3.93
N LYS A 112 -6.86 -8.05 3.10
CA LYS A 112 -6.78 -6.66 2.62
C LYS A 112 -6.90 -5.66 3.76
N LYS A 113 -7.79 -5.91 4.74
CA LYS A 113 -7.93 -5.09 5.94
C LYS A 113 -6.67 -5.16 6.81
N ALA A 114 -6.15 -6.36 7.06
CA ALA A 114 -4.91 -6.57 7.83
C ALA A 114 -3.73 -5.81 7.22
N ARG A 115 -3.51 -5.91 5.90
CA ARG A 115 -2.45 -5.15 5.20
C ARG A 115 -2.59 -3.64 5.37
N ARG A 116 -3.81 -3.10 5.25
CA ARG A 116 -4.07 -1.67 5.45
C ARG A 116 -3.81 -1.23 6.89
N GLU A 117 -4.12 -2.05 7.87
CA GLU A 117 -3.86 -1.76 9.28
C GLU A 117 -2.36 -1.80 9.60
N GLU A 118 -1.63 -2.77 9.06
CA GLU A 118 -0.17 -2.86 9.16
C GLU A 118 0.52 -1.66 8.51
N GLU A 119 0.10 -1.25 7.31
CA GLU A 119 0.61 -0.06 6.62
C GLU A 119 0.39 1.21 7.45
N LYS A 120 -0.81 1.39 8.03
CA LYS A 120 -1.09 2.52 8.91
C LYS A 120 -0.22 2.51 10.16
N ARG A 121 -0.01 1.34 10.77
CA ARG A 121 0.87 1.19 11.94
C ARG A 121 2.31 1.55 11.61
N ARG A 122 2.85 1.04 10.50
CA ARG A 122 4.20 1.37 10.02
C ARG A 122 4.37 2.86 9.78
N GLN A 123 3.42 3.50 9.10
CA GLN A 123 3.45 4.94 8.88
C GLN A 123 3.43 5.75 10.19
N GLN A 124 2.67 5.30 11.19
CA GLN A 124 2.65 5.95 12.51
C GLN A 124 3.97 5.77 13.26
N GLU A 125 4.55 4.57 13.22
CA GLU A 125 5.85 4.29 13.84
C GLU A 125 6.98 5.08 13.18
N GLU A 126 7.01 5.16 11.85
CA GLU A 126 7.97 5.98 11.10
C GLU A 126 7.87 7.46 11.46
N LYS A 127 6.65 8.02 11.54
CA LYS A 127 6.43 9.40 11.99
C LYS A 127 6.93 9.62 13.42
N ARG A 128 6.69 8.68 14.34
CA ARG A 128 7.20 8.76 15.72
C ARG A 128 8.73 8.73 15.75
N ARG A 129 9.35 7.86 14.96
CA ARG A 129 10.82 7.79 14.85
C ARG A 129 11.41 9.08 14.28
N GLN A 130 10.78 9.66 13.26
CA GLN A 130 11.21 10.95 12.70
C GLN A 130 11.14 12.06 13.73
N ILE A 131 10.04 12.16 14.49
CA ILE A 131 9.90 13.15 15.58
C ILE A 131 10.98 12.95 16.64
N GLN A 132 11.23 11.71 17.07
CA GLN A 132 12.29 11.42 18.06
C GLN A 132 13.69 11.77 17.54
N LEU A 133 13.98 11.51 16.27
CA LEU A 133 15.25 11.90 15.66
C LEU A 133 15.39 13.43 15.61
N GLU A 134 14.34 14.16 15.22
CA GLU A 134 14.35 15.62 15.22
C GLU A 134 14.55 16.19 16.63
N GLU A 135 13.86 15.65 17.63
CA GLU A 135 14.00 16.06 19.02
C GLU A 135 15.42 15.79 19.54
N ASN A 136 15.97 14.61 19.26
CA ASN A 136 17.33 14.25 19.65
C ASN A 136 18.38 15.14 18.97
N ILE A 137 18.21 15.46 17.70
CA ILE A 137 19.10 16.38 16.97
C ILE A 137 19.01 17.78 17.57
N LYS A 138 17.81 18.30 17.81
CA LYS A 138 17.61 19.62 18.43
C LYS A 138 18.24 19.67 19.83
N ALA A 139 18.04 18.62 20.64
CA ALA A 139 18.63 18.52 21.97
C ALA A 139 20.15 18.49 21.93
N ALA A 140 20.75 17.66 21.05
CA ALA A 140 22.20 17.59 20.87
C ALA A 140 22.79 18.94 20.44
N LEU A 141 22.09 19.67 19.55
CA LEU A 141 22.52 20.96 19.05
C LEU A 141 22.45 22.05 20.13
N ILE A 142 21.41 22.05 20.96
CA ILE A 142 21.30 22.93 22.13
C ILE A 142 22.46 22.67 23.11
N VAL A 143 22.72 21.40 23.46
CA VAL A 143 23.82 21.02 24.36
C VAL A 143 25.17 21.47 23.78
N ALA A 144 25.40 21.25 22.49
CA ALA A 144 26.63 21.69 21.82
C ALA A 144 26.81 23.21 21.87
N ILE A 145 25.76 23.99 21.63
CA ILE A 145 25.80 25.46 21.73
C ILE A 145 26.08 25.89 23.17
N THR A 146 25.42 25.29 24.17
CA THR A 146 25.65 25.63 25.58
C THR A 146 27.10 25.39 25.99
N ILE A 147 27.69 24.27 25.58
CA ILE A 147 29.10 23.97 25.84
C ILE A 147 30.02 24.95 25.11
N ALA A 148 29.74 25.26 23.84
CA ALA A 148 30.55 26.19 23.06
C ALA A 148 30.54 27.61 23.64
N VAL A 149 29.38 28.11 24.04
CA VAL A 149 29.24 29.43 24.67
C VAL A 149 29.90 29.45 26.06
N GLY A 150 29.62 28.46 26.89
CA GLY A 150 30.20 28.36 28.24
C GLY A 150 31.72 28.22 28.23
N GLY A 151 32.25 27.30 27.41
CA GLY A 151 33.69 27.11 27.24
C GLY A 151 34.38 28.33 26.60
N GLY A 152 33.74 28.92 25.58
CA GLY A 152 34.23 30.14 24.94
C GLY A 152 34.34 31.32 25.89
N LEU A 153 33.35 31.53 26.76
CA LEU A 153 33.39 32.58 27.79
C LEU A 153 34.53 32.38 28.80
N ILE A 154 34.77 31.13 29.23
CA ILE A 154 35.87 30.83 30.16
C ILE A 154 37.21 31.13 29.51
N ILE A 155 37.44 30.64 28.28
CA ILE A 155 38.68 30.90 27.53
C ILE A 155 38.87 32.41 27.31
N PHE A 156 37.80 33.13 26.97
CA PHE A 156 37.82 34.58 26.78
C PHE A 156 38.18 35.33 28.07
N LEU A 157 37.61 34.95 29.23
CA LEU A 157 37.94 35.56 30.52
C LEU A 157 39.42 35.34 30.88
N PHE A 158 39.95 34.13 30.70
CA PHE A 158 41.36 33.85 30.95
C PHE A 158 42.28 34.62 29.99
N ALA A 159 41.93 34.71 28.70
CA ALA A 159 42.68 35.50 27.73
C ALA A 159 42.66 37.01 28.05
N SER A 160 41.52 37.54 28.49
CA SER A 160 41.39 38.93 28.91
C SER A 160 42.23 39.25 30.14
N ILE A 161 42.22 38.39 31.16
CA ILE A 161 43.06 38.53 32.35
C ILE A 161 44.55 38.44 31.97
N ALA A 162 44.94 37.47 31.15
CA ALA A 162 46.33 37.32 30.71
C ALA A 162 46.85 38.53 29.92
N ASN A 163 46.00 39.12 29.06
CA ASN A 163 46.34 40.35 28.35
C ASN A 163 46.40 41.56 29.29
N ALA A 164 45.50 41.68 30.26
CA ALA A 164 45.53 42.76 31.25
C ALA A 164 46.79 42.71 32.12
N VAL A 165 47.23 41.52 32.52
CA VAL A 165 48.48 41.33 33.29
C VAL A 165 49.71 41.73 32.47
N LYS A 166 49.74 41.44 31.17
CA LYS A 166 50.83 41.85 30.26
C LYS A 166 50.93 43.36 30.03
N VAL A 167 49.85 44.11 30.18
CA VAL A 167 49.83 45.58 29.97
C VAL A 167 50.29 46.34 31.21
N ILE A 168 50.31 45.70 32.39
CA ILE A 168 50.68 46.32 33.67
C ILE A 168 52.17 46.09 34.02
N GLN A 169 52.85 45.14 33.37
CA GLN A 169 54.32 44.96 33.45
C GLN A 169 55.05 45.82 32.42
#